data_AF-A0AAD5S2S4-F1
#
_entry.id   AF-A0AAD5S2S4-F1
#
_cell.length_a   1.000
_cell.length_b   1.000
_cell.length_c   1.000
_cell.angle_alpha   90.00
_cell.angle_beta   90.00
_cell.angle_gamma   90.00
#
_symmetry.space_group_name_H-M   'P 1'
#
loop_
_entity.id
_entity.type
_entity.pdbx_description
1 polymer ?
#
loop_
_entity_poly.entity_id
_entity_poly.type
_entity_poly.pdbx_seq_one_letter_code
_entity_poly.pdbx_strand_id
1 'polypeptide(L)'
;GKEHLTIRYTPPSPHSLILTPSIMQSYEEIFRFLVLLIQTESSLKRVIRSSWWRNVRYGGRNWRSSGRRGRTAQNDYFEESLYGVEEWDPEETKAGLRLLRFGRGFVGGVMRYVFETGVGEVWEGFREALDLVAVRIRDGDGQGKSKVRGEVETEVEKIAKSVTDLEGLYRTHVGVVDEMRRRVLVGRQMEPVRKIVEGLCEICGEFERVVRVRCGELPKGGLRSGTGGGVGDLCARFEQGMGMLVKVLVGLEERDEQGNECWGKMRDAVDGNGFWERRGVSVL
;
A
#
# COMPACT_ATOMS: atom_id res chain seq x y z
N GLY A 1 4.42 18.75 -13.12
CA GLY A 1 3.25 17.87 -13.27
C GLY A 1 3.63 16.48 -12.81
N LYS A 2 2.70 15.70 -12.23
CA LYS A 2 2.95 14.27 -12.01
C LYS A 2 2.91 13.62 -13.41
N GLU A 3 4.05 13.18 -13.92
CA GLU A 3 4.08 12.32 -15.10
C GLU A 3 3.43 11.00 -14.71
N HIS A 4 2.32 10.67 -15.36
CA HIS A 4 1.61 9.43 -15.11
C HIS A 4 2.32 8.35 -15.93
N LEU A 5 3.07 7.48 -15.25
CA LEU A 5 3.57 6.26 -15.85
C LEU A 5 2.37 5.46 -16.36
N THR A 6 2.31 5.24 -17.66
CA THR A 6 1.27 4.44 -18.31
C THR A 6 1.92 3.19 -18.90
N ILE A 7 1.31 2.03 -18.67
CA ILE A 7 1.73 0.80 -19.34
C ILE A 7 0.89 0.67 -20.60
N ARG A 8 1.55 0.52 -21.75
CA ARG A 8 0.90 0.18 -23.01
C ARG A 8 1.33 -1.22 -23.42
N TYR A 9 0.35 -2.12 -23.48
CA TYR A 9 0.53 -3.46 -24.01
C TYR A 9 -0.42 -3.65 -25.18
N THR A 10 0.13 -4.09 -26.32
CA THR A 10 -0.64 -4.37 -27.53
C THR A 10 -0.69 -5.89 -27.69
N PRO A 11 -1.80 -6.55 -27.34
CA PRO A 11 -1.90 -8.01 -27.43
C PRO A 11 -1.84 -8.46 -28.90
N PRO A 12 -0.98 -9.43 -29.24
CA PRO A 12 -0.98 -10.02 -30.58
C PRO A 12 -2.23 -10.88 -30.78
N SER A 13 -2.73 -10.95 -32.02
CA SER A 13 -3.80 -11.89 -32.39
C SER A 13 -3.35 -13.34 -32.11
N PRO A 14 -4.19 -14.23 -31.53
CA PRO A 14 -5.63 -14.04 -31.23
C PRO A 14 -5.94 -13.48 -29.82
N HIS A 15 -4.93 -13.19 -28.98
CA HIS A 15 -5.15 -12.74 -27.60
C HIS A 15 -5.90 -11.42 -27.47
N SER A 16 -5.92 -10.60 -28.52
CA SER A 16 -6.71 -9.36 -28.60
C SER A 16 -8.21 -9.57 -28.44
N LEU A 17 -8.71 -10.80 -28.62
CA LEU A 17 -10.12 -11.15 -28.39
C LEU A 17 -10.48 -11.16 -26.91
N ILE A 18 -9.52 -11.54 -26.04
CA ILE A 18 -9.72 -11.59 -24.59
C ILE A 18 -9.21 -10.30 -23.96
N LEU A 19 -8.01 -9.85 -24.36
CA LEU A 19 -7.34 -8.66 -23.82
C LEU A 19 -7.84 -7.38 -24.50
N THR A 20 -9.10 -7.05 -24.21
CA THR A 20 -9.75 -5.88 -24.79
C THR A 20 -9.22 -4.57 -24.19
N PRO A 21 -9.36 -3.43 -24.90
CA PRO A 21 -8.93 -2.13 -24.37
C PRO A 21 -9.56 -1.75 -23.01
N SER A 22 -10.78 -2.19 -22.72
CA SER A 22 -11.45 -1.95 -21.43
C SER A 22 -10.79 -2.69 -20.26
N ILE A 23 -10.37 -3.93 -20.49
CA ILE A 23 -9.59 -4.69 -19.50
C ILE A 23 -8.21 -4.06 -19.30
N MET A 24 -7.58 -3.58 -20.37
CA MET A 24 -6.30 -2.87 -20.27
C MET A 24 -6.40 -1.60 -19.44
N GLN A 25 -7.50 -0.84 -19.52
CA GLN A 25 -7.75 0.31 -18.65
C GLN A 25 -7.86 -0.12 -17.18
N SER A 26 -8.53 -1.24 -16.91
CA SER A 26 -8.64 -1.80 -15.56
C SER A 26 -7.28 -2.16 -14.96
N TYR A 27 -6.40 -2.80 -15.75
CA TYR A 27 -5.02 -3.06 -15.34
C TYR A 27 -4.22 -1.78 -15.12
N GLU A 28 -4.44 -0.75 -15.94
CA GLU A 28 -3.78 0.53 -15.77
C GLU A 28 -4.16 1.22 -14.45
N GLU A 29 -5.43 1.15 -14.04
CA GLU A 29 -5.86 1.70 -12.76
C GLU A 29 -5.23 0.95 -11.56
N ILE A 30 -5.18 -0.39 -11.61
CA ILE A 30 -4.47 -1.21 -10.63
C ILE A 30 -2.99 -0.81 -10.58
N PHE A 31 -2.35 -0.68 -11.74
CA PHE A 31 -0.95 -0.30 -11.84
C PHE A 31 -0.68 1.08 -11.23
N ARG A 32 -1.52 2.08 -11.50
CA ARG A 32 -1.35 3.43 -10.92
C ARG A 32 -1.41 3.40 -9.40
N PHE A 33 -2.31 2.62 -8.82
CA PHE A 33 -2.38 2.46 -7.37
C PHE A 33 -1.14 1.75 -6.80
N LEU A 34 -0.63 0.72 -7.46
CA LEU A 34 0.64 0.08 -7.09
C LEU A 34 1.82 1.05 -7.14
N VAL A 35 1.89 1.89 -8.19
CA VAL A 35 2.93 2.92 -8.32
C VAL A 35 2.87 3.91 -7.16
N LEU A 36 1.67 4.34 -6.74
CA LEU A 36 1.52 5.21 -5.57
C LEU A 36 2.13 4.59 -4.31
N LEU A 37 1.84 3.32 -4.04
CA LEU A 37 2.37 2.61 -2.87
C LEU A 37 3.91 2.50 -2.93
N ILE A 38 4.45 2.12 -4.09
CA ILE A 38 5.91 2.02 -4.32
C ILE A 38 6.60 3.39 -4.17
N GLN A 39 5.99 4.45 -4.71
CA GLN A 39 6.49 5.82 -4.57
C GLN A 39 6.50 6.26 -3.10
N THR A 40 5.46 5.91 -2.34
CA THR A 40 5.37 6.22 -0.91
C THR A 40 6.43 5.46 -0.11
N GLU A 41 6.59 4.15 -0.37
CA GLU A 41 7.64 3.33 0.25
C GLU A 41 9.04 3.88 -0.06
N SER A 42 9.26 4.28 -1.31
CA SER A 42 10.51 4.88 -1.76
C SER A 42 10.77 6.23 -1.08
N SER A 43 9.72 7.02 -0.83
CA SER A 43 9.82 8.30 -0.11
C SER A 43 10.27 8.08 1.35
N LEU A 44 9.68 7.11 2.04
CA LEU A 44 10.09 6.75 3.39
C LEU A 44 11.52 6.17 3.43
N LYS A 45 11.91 5.38 2.42
CA LYS A 45 13.29 4.90 2.26
C LYS A 45 14.29 6.05 2.03
N ARG A 46 13.91 7.13 1.35
CA ARG A 46 14.74 8.33 1.20
C ARG A 46 14.92 9.07 2.52
N VAL A 47 13.87 9.18 3.34
CA VAL A 47 13.99 9.73 4.70
C VAL A 47 15.02 8.96 5.53
N ILE A 48 15.05 7.63 5.45
CA ILE A 48 16.04 6.80 6.15
C ILE A 48 17.47 7.03 5.65
N ARG A 49 17.64 7.41 4.39
CA ARG A 49 18.97 7.70 3.81
C ARG A 49 19.42 9.14 4.05
N SER A 50 18.52 10.03 4.49
CA SER A 50 18.82 11.43 4.76
C SER A 50 19.82 11.62 5.92
N SER A 51 20.42 12.80 6.00
CA SER A 51 21.25 13.20 7.14
C SER A 51 20.44 13.28 8.44
N TRP A 52 19.15 13.65 8.40
CA TRP A 52 18.27 13.63 9.56
C TRP A 52 18.26 12.27 10.26
N TRP A 53 18.04 11.17 9.51
CA TRP A 53 18.02 9.84 10.11
C TRP A 53 19.37 9.45 10.71
N ARG A 54 20.48 9.82 10.06
CA ARG A 54 21.83 9.60 10.60
C ARG A 54 22.02 10.38 11.91
N ASN A 55 21.63 11.64 11.95
CA ASN A 55 21.74 12.50 13.13
C ASN A 55 20.88 11.98 14.30
N VAL A 56 19.64 11.58 14.04
CA VAL A 56 18.76 11.00 15.06
C VAL A 56 19.30 9.67 15.58
N ARG A 57 19.84 8.81 14.70
CA ARG A 57 20.37 7.49 15.07
C ARG A 57 21.70 7.55 15.83
N TYR A 58 22.59 8.46 15.45
CA TYR A 58 23.95 8.55 16.00
C TYR A 58 24.12 9.66 17.06
N GLY A 59 23.37 10.76 16.94
CA GLY A 59 23.37 11.87 17.91
C GLY A 59 22.75 11.51 19.26
N GLY A 60 21.84 10.54 19.30
CA GLY A 60 21.26 10.01 20.55
C GLY A 60 22.24 9.34 21.50
N ARG A 61 23.45 8.98 21.06
CA ARG A 61 24.51 8.46 21.95
C ARG A 61 25.31 9.56 22.65
N ASN A 62 25.46 10.74 22.03
CA ASN A 62 26.19 11.85 22.62
C ASN A 62 25.32 12.73 23.53
N TRP A 63 24.00 12.75 23.33
CA TRP A 63 23.09 13.55 24.16
C TRP A 63 23.08 13.16 25.65
N ARG A 64 23.25 11.86 25.98
CA ARG A 64 23.35 11.43 27.39
C ARG A 64 24.70 11.75 28.05
N SER A 65 25.70 12.15 27.28
CA SER A 65 27.08 12.34 27.75
C SER A 65 27.47 13.80 27.95
N SER A 66 26.70 14.75 27.43
CA SER A 66 26.95 16.20 27.56
C SER A 66 26.64 16.76 28.97
N GLY A 67 26.08 15.95 29.88
CA GLY A 67 25.84 16.36 31.26
C GLY A 67 27.06 16.34 32.18
N ARG A 68 28.12 15.58 31.86
CA ARG A 68 29.33 15.46 32.71
C ARG A 68 30.49 14.85 31.90
N ARG A 69 31.27 15.65 31.20
CA ARG A 69 32.74 15.49 31.08
C ARG A 69 33.33 16.57 30.19
N GLY A 70 34.49 17.04 30.65
CA GLY A 70 35.14 18.25 30.18
C GLY A 70 35.57 18.20 28.72
N ARG A 71 35.66 19.43 28.20
CA ARG A 71 36.56 19.81 27.11
C ARG A 71 37.87 19.04 27.18
N THR A 72 38.08 18.14 26.24
CA THR A 72 39.43 17.82 25.78
C THR A 72 39.37 17.67 24.28
N ALA A 73 40.17 18.50 23.63
CA ALA A 73 40.32 18.64 22.20
C ALA A 73 40.56 17.30 21.52
N GLN A 74 40.04 17.18 20.29
CA GLN A 74 40.54 16.39 19.15
C GLN A 74 39.35 15.85 18.33
N ASN A 75 38.63 16.74 17.63
CA ASN A 75 37.83 16.37 16.45
C ASN A 75 37.53 17.56 15.52
N ASP A 76 38.52 18.43 15.30
CA ASP A 76 38.38 19.67 14.51
C ASP A 76 38.33 19.46 12.98
N TYR A 77 38.12 18.23 12.49
CA TYR A 77 37.95 17.96 11.05
C TYR A 77 36.59 17.32 10.69
N PHE A 78 35.70 17.09 11.66
CA PHE A 78 34.35 16.55 11.39
C PHE A 78 33.22 17.54 11.70
N GLU A 79 33.52 18.66 12.36
CA GLU A 79 32.51 19.64 12.79
C GLU A 79 32.10 20.61 11.68
N GLU A 80 32.97 20.94 10.73
CA GLU A 80 32.72 22.06 9.80
C GLU A 80 31.70 21.78 8.67
N SER A 81 31.21 20.54 8.53
CA SER A 81 30.17 20.16 7.55
C SER A 81 28.77 19.95 8.18
N LEU A 82 28.62 20.05 9.50
CA LEU A 82 27.35 19.75 10.21
C LEU A 82 26.58 20.99 10.67
N TYR A 83 27.16 22.19 10.54
CA TYR A 83 26.59 23.46 11.01
C TYR A 83 25.45 24.05 10.18
N GLY A 84 24.95 23.34 9.16
CA GLY A 84 23.78 23.76 8.38
C GLY A 84 22.46 23.10 8.80
N VAL A 85 22.49 22.12 9.71
CA VAL A 85 21.28 21.39 10.12
C VAL A 85 20.62 22.16 11.25
N GLU A 86 19.52 22.84 10.92
CA GLU A 86 18.60 23.43 11.89
C GLU A 86 18.32 22.40 13.00
N GLU A 87 18.64 22.76 14.24
CA GLU A 87 18.50 21.86 15.38
C GLU A 87 17.04 21.46 15.50
N TRP A 88 16.75 20.17 15.32
CA TRP A 88 15.38 19.67 15.39
C TRP A 88 14.93 19.66 16.84
N ASP A 89 13.74 20.22 17.09
CA ASP A 89 13.12 20.12 18.39
C ASP A 89 12.95 18.63 18.80
N PRO A 90 13.19 18.27 20.08
CA PRO A 90 13.04 16.90 20.54
C PRO A 90 11.64 16.30 20.29
N GLU A 91 10.57 17.08 20.43
CA GLU A 91 9.21 16.60 20.17
C GLU A 91 8.94 16.44 18.67
N GLU A 92 9.46 17.32 17.82
CA GLU A 92 9.43 17.12 16.36
C GLU A 92 10.20 15.87 15.94
N THR A 93 11.36 15.62 16.52
CA THR A 93 12.16 14.41 16.27
C THR A 93 11.38 13.16 16.65
N LYS A 94 10.77 13.16 17.83
CA LYS A 94 9.94 12.06 18.33
C LYS A 94 8.71 11.84 17.44
N ALA A 95 8.07 12.91 16.96
CA ALA A 95 6.97 12.85 16.00
C ALA A 95 7.42 12.27 14.65
N GLY A 96 8.56 12.71 14.12
CA GLY A 96 9.13 12.20 12.87
C GLY A 96 9.47 10.71 12.95
N LEU A 97 10.03 10.25 14.07
CA LEU A 97 10.30 8.83 14.31
C LEU A 97 9.02 7.99 14.34
N ARG A 98 7.95 8.49 15.01
CA ARG A 98 6.65 7.82 15.03
C ARG A 98 6.07 7.75 13.62
N LEU A 99 6.03 8.86 12.90
CA LEU A 99 5.51 8.93 11.54
C LEU A 99 6.26 8.01 10.59
N LEU A 100 7.60 7.95 10.66
CA LEU A 100 8.40 7.03 9.86
C LEU A 100 8.07 5.56 10.18
N ARG A 101 7.96 5.21 11.48
CA ARG A 101 7.61 3.85 11.90
C ARG A 101 6.22 3.45 11.42
N PHE A 102 5.22 4.30 11.67
CA PHE A 102 3.84 4.05 11.32
C PHE A 102 3.63 4.05 9.81
N GLY A 103 4.17 5.02 9.08
CA GLY A 103 4.10 5.08 7.62
C GLY A 103 4.69 3.84 6.95
N ARG A 104 5.82 3.32 7.45
CA ARG A 104 6.42 2.09 6.91
C ARG A 104 5.57 0.86 7.20
N GLY A 105 5.03 0.75 8.42
CA GLY A 105 4.12 -0.34 8.78
C GLY A 105 2.87 -0.32 7.91
N PHE A 106 2.26 0.86 7.76
CA PHE A 106 1.09 1.08 6.92
C PHE A 106 1.34 0.70 5.45
N VAL A 107 2.34 1.30 4.79
CA VAL A 107 2.61 1.02 3.36
C VAL A 107 2.98 -0.45 3.15
N GLY A 108 3.79 -1.02 4.05
CA GLY A 108 4.14 -2.44 4.00
C GLY A 108 2.94 -3.36 4.17
N GLY A 109 2.02 -3.01 5.08
CA GLY A 109 0.76 -3.73 5.29
C GLY A 109 -0.15 -3.67 4.07
N VAL A 110 -0.42 -2.47 3.54
CA VAL A 110 -1.25 -2.28 2.34
C VAL A 110 -0.64 -3.00 1.13
N MET A 111 0.67 -2.88 0.90
CA MET A 111 1.34 -3.60 -0.19
C MET A 111 1.20 -5.11 -0.04
N ARG A 112 1.40 -5.66 1.17
CA ARG A 112 1.23 -7.10 1.42
C ARG A 112 -0.18 -7.55 1.08
N TYR A 113 -1.18 -6.86 1.62
CA TYR A 113 -2.59 -7.17 1.33
C TYR A 113 -2.91 -7.12 -0.17
N VAL A 114 -2.46 -6.07 -0.87
CA VAL A 114 -2.69 -5.91 -2.31
C VAL A 114 -2.08 -7.06 -3.12
N PHE A 115 -0.83 -7.46 -2.82
CA PHE A 115 -0.17 -8.53 -3.57
C PHE A 115 -0.67 -9.93 -3.19
N GLU A 116 -0.86 -10.22 -1.91
CA GLU A 116 -1.26 -11.54 -1.45
C GLU A 116 -2.76 -11.77 -1.66
N THR A 117 -3.61 -10.91 -1.13
CA THR A 117 -5.07 -11.09 -1.15
C THR A 117 -5.75 -10.43 -2.35
N GLY A 118 -5.25 -9.26 -2.78
CA GLY A 118 -5.86 -8.49 -3.86
C GLY A 118 -5.61 -9.08 -5.24
N VAL A 119 -4.35 -9.39 -5.53
CA VAL A 119 -3.92 -9.95 -6.82
C VAL A 119 -3.65 -11.45 -6.72
N GLY A 120 -2.88 -11.89 -5.72
CA GLY A 120 -2.43 -13.28 -5.58
C GLY A 120 -3.59 -14.27 -5.52
N GLU A 121 -4.41 -14.22 -4.47
CA GLU A 121 -5.55 -15.13 -4.29
C GLU A 121 -6.50 -15.14 -5.50
N VAL A 122 -6.81 -13.97 -6.06
CA VAL A 122 -7.75 -13.84 -7.19
C VAL A 122 -7.17 -14.42 -8.48
N TRP A 123 -5.89 -14.17 -8.74
CA TRP A 123 -5.20 -14.69 -9.92
C TRP A 123 -4.96 -16.20 -9.83
N GLU A 124 -4.59 -16.69 -8.66
CA GLU A 124 -4.35 -18.12 -8.42
C GLU A 124 -5.64 -18.93 -8.64
N GLY A 125 -6.77 -18.47 -8.09
CA GLY A 125 -8.06 -19.13 -8.35
C GLY A 125 -8.45 -19.13 -9.84
N PHE A 126 -8.15 -18.06 -10.57
CA PHE A 126 -8.36 -18.01 -12.01
C PHE A 126 -7.43 -18.97 -12.77
N ARG A 127 -6.15 -19.02 -12.41
CA ARG A 127 -5.15 -19.90 -13.04
C ARG A 127 -5.53 -21.37 -12.84
N GLU A 128 -5.89 -21.76 -11.63
CA GLU A 128 -6.35 -23.13 -11.32
C GLU A 128 -7.59 -23.49 -12.14
N ALA A 129 -8.53 -22.55 -12.31
CA ALA A 129 -9.70 -22.77 -13.15
C ALA A 129 -9.33 -22.97 -14.64
N LEU A 130 -8.35 -22.22 -15.16
CA LEU A 130 -7.85 -22.41 -16.52
C LEU A 130 -7.15 -23.76 -16.70
N ASP A 131 -6.39 -24.20 -15.70
CA ASP A 131 -5.74 -25.52 -15.73
C ASP A 131 -6.77 -26.65 -15.79
N LEU A 132 -7.88 -26.54 -15.04
CA LEU A 132 -8.99 -27.49 -15.11
C LEU A 132 -9.68 -27.49 -16.49
N VAL A 133 -9.88 -26.31 -17.09
CA VAL A 133 -10.44 -26.19 -18.45
C VAL A 133 -9.50 -26.84 -19.47
N ALA A 134 -8.18 -26.61 -19.36
CA ALA A 134 -7.19 -27.20 -20.24
C ALA A 134 -7.16 -28.74 -20.14
N VAL A 135 -7.31 -29.30 -18.93
CA VAL A 135 -7.43 -30.75 -18.72
C VAL A 135 -8.70 -31.29 -19.41
N ARG A 136 -9.87 -30.64 -19.23
CA ARG A 136 -11.12 -31.05 -19.88
C ARG A 136 -11.03 -31.06 -21.41
N ILE A 137 -10.37 -30.05 -22.00
CA ILE A 137 -10.16 -29.98 -23.45
C ILE A 137 -9.25 -31.11 -23.94
N ARG A 138 -8.18 -31.44 -23.18
CA ARG A 138 -7.23 -32.51 -23.53
C ARG A 138 -7.86 -33.90 -23.42
N ASP A 139 -8.65 -34.12 -22.38
CA ASP A 139 -9.34 -35.39 -22.13
C ASP A 139 -10.57 -35.56 -23.06
N GLY A 140 -10.90 -34.52 -23.84
CA GLY A 140 -11.80 -34.54 -24.98
C GLY A 140 -13.23 -34.89 -24.60
N ASP A 141 -13.99 -33.94 -24.02
CA ASP A 141 -15.44 -34.01 -23.73
C ASP A 141 -15.96 -35.38 -23.26
N GLY A 142 -15.10 -36.16 -22.60
CA GLY A 142 -15.50 -37.35 -21.89
C GLY A 142 -16.47 -36.85 -20.84
N GLN A 143 -17.76 -37.14 -21.02
CA GLN A 143 -18.74 -37.17 -19.95
C GLN A 143 -18.29 -38.22 -18.92
N GLY A 144 -17.14 -38.00 -18.29
CA GLY A 144 -16.72 -38.61 -17.06
C GLY A 144 -17.69 -38.10 -16.03
N LYS A 145 -18.82 -38.79 -15.92
CA LYS A 145 -19.73 -38.78 -14.79
C LYS A 145 -18.94 -39.23 -13.56
N SER A 146 -17.95 -38.47 -13.11
CA SER A 146 -17.45 -38.58 -11.76
C SER A 146 -18.44 -37.85 -10.87
N LYS A 147 -19.60 -38.49 -10.71
CA LYS A 147 -20.66 -38.09 -9.79
C LYS A 147 -20.16 -38.47 -8.39
N VAL A 148 -19.13 -37.78 -7.90
CA VAL A 148 -18.81 -37.78 -6.46
C VAL A 148 -19.90 -36.96 -5.80
N ARG A 149 -20.97 -37.68 -5.47
CA ARG A 149 -22.22 -37.19 -4.92
C ARG A 149 -21.96 -36.70 -3.49
N GLY A 150 -21.73 -35.41 -3.32
CA GLY A 150 -21.79 -34.76 -2.00
C GLY A 150 -20.72 -33.71 -1.68
N GLU A 151 -19.74 -33.49 -2.54
CA GLU A 151 -18.72 -32.46 -2.28
C GLU A 151 -19.23 -31.06 -2.68
N VAL A 152 -19.02 -30.10 -1.78
CA VAL A 152 -19.34 -28.70 -2.00
C VAL A 152 -18.55 -28.22 -3.21
N GLU A 153 -19.27 -27.86 -4.27
CA GLU A 153 -18.68 -27.35 -5.51
C GLU A 153 -17.81 -26.13 -5.19
N THR A 154 -16.49 -26.27 -5.41
CA THR A 154 -15.54 -25.20 -5.13
C THR A 154 -15.75 -24.02 -6.08
N GLU A 155 -15.42 -22.80 -5.65
CA GLU A 155 -15.50 -21.62 -6.53
C GLU A 155 -14.68 -21.80 -7.81
N VAL A 156 -13.52 -22.48 -7.72
CA VAL A 156 -12.67 -22.82 -8.87
C VAL A 156 -13.40 -23.73 -9.87
N GLU A 157 -14.15 -24.72 -9.39
CA GLU A 157 -14.97 -25.58 -10.26
C GLU A 157 -16.10 -24.82 -10.94
N LYS A 158 -16.75 -23.89 -10.25
CA LYS A 158 -17.80 -23.03 -10.82
C LYS A 158 -17.24 -22.17 -11.94
N ILE A 159 -16.08 -21.54 -11.70
CA ILE A 159 -15.36 -20.75 -12.69
C ILE A 159 -15.00 -21.64 -13.89
N ALA A 160 -14.40 -22.81 -13.67
CA ALA A 160 -14.03 -23.73 -14.74
C ALA A 160 -15.25 -24.22 -15.56
N LYS A 161 -16.40 -24.46 -14.91
CA LYS A 161 -17.66 -24.84 -15.60
C LYS A 161 -18.26 -23.70 -16.42
N SER A 162 -18.04 -22.44 -16.03
CA SER A 162 -18.51 -21.28 -16.78
C SER A 162 -17.73 -21.05 -18.10
N VAL A 163 -16.51 -21.59 -18.20
CA VAL A 163 -15.65 -21.46 -19.39
C VAL A 163 -15.89 -22.64 -20.33
N THR A 164 -16.92 -22.53 -21.16
CA THR A 164 -17.23 -23.51 -22.22
C THR A 164 -16.68 -23.11 -23.59
N ASP A 165 -16.49 -21.82 -23.81
CA ASP A 165 -16.03 -21.23 -25.07
C ASP A 165 -15.14 -19.99 -24.81
N LEU A 166 -14.69 -19.36 -25.90
CA LEU A 166 -13.84 -18.17 -25.83
C LEU A 166 -14.55 -16.97 -25.18
N GLU A 167 -15.86 -16.87 -25.36
CA GLU A 167 -16.69 -15.80 -24.79
C GLU A 167 -16.86 -15.99 -23.27
N GLY A 168 -17.03 -17.23 -22.81
CA GLY A 168 -17.02 -17.60 -21.40
C GLY A 168 -15.67 -17.29 -20.75
N LEU A 169 -14.56 -17.61 -21.43
CA LEU A 169 -13.22 -17.24 -20.97
C LEU A 169 -13.05 -15.72 -20.83
N TYR A 170 -13.52 -14.96 -21.81
CA TYR A 170 -13.50 -13.50 -21.76
C TYR A 170 -14.31 -12.95 -20.56
N ARG A 171 -15.55 -13.41 -20.37
CA ARG A 171 -16.42 -12.97 -19.26
C ARG A 171 -15.81 -13.30 -17.90
N THR A 172 -15.25 -14.49 -17.77
CA THR A 172 -14.55 -14.91 -16.55
C THR A 172 -13.34 -14.03 -16.28
N HIS A 173 -12.53 -13.74 -17.31
CA HIS A 173 -11.38 -12.85 -17.16
C HIS A 173 -11.79 -11.43 -16.75
N VAL A 174 -12.85 -10.88 -17.34
CA VAL A 174 -13.43 -9.59 -16.90
C VAL A 174 -13.82 -9.64 -15.43
N GLY A 175 -14.54 -10.69 -15.00
CA GLY A 175 -14.95 -10.86 -13.61
C GLY A 175 -13.77 -10.94 -12.63
N VAL A 176 -12.72 -11.65 -13.01
CA VAL A 176 -11.46 -11.76 -12.25
C VAL A 176 -10.79 -10.39 -12.12
N VAL A 177 -10.72 -9.62 -13.20
CA VAL A 177 -10.11 -8.28 -13.17
C VAL A 177 -10.96 -7.31 -12.35
N ASP A 178 -12.29 -7.35 -12.45
CA ASP A 178 -13.17 -6.52 -11.61
C ASP A 178 -13.05 -6.88 -10.13
N GLU A 179 -12.92 -8.16 -9.80
CA GLU A 179 -12.64 -8.64 -8.45
C GLU A 179 -11.28 -8.14 -7.94
N MET A 180 -10.23 -8.19 -8.76
CA MET A 180 -8.94 -7.58 -8.43
C MET A 180 -9.08 -6.07 -8.18
N ARG A 181 -9.77 -5.33 -9.05
CA ARG A 181 -9.98 -3.88 -8.87
C ARG A 181 -10.71 -3.58 -7.56
N ARG A 182 -11.69 -4.39 -7.19
CA ARG A 182 -12.42 -4.27 -5.93
C ARG A 182 -11.47 -4.47 -4.74
N ARG A 183 -10.72 -5.57 -4.71
CA ARG A 183 -9.80 -5.87 -3.60
C ARG A 183 -8.62 -4.92 -3.51
N VAL A 184 -8.14 -4.39 -4.63
CA VAL A 184 -7.04 -3.40 -4.70
C VAL A 184 -7.55 -1.95 -4.47
N LEU A 185 -8.81 -1.77 -4.07
CA LEU A 185 -9.43 -0.48 -3.71
C LEU A 185 -9.58 0.49 -4.88
N VAL A 186 -9.54 0.00 -6.12
CA VAL A 186 -9.60 0.83 -7.33
C VAL A 186 -11.05 1.02 -7.82
N GLY A 187 -11.96 0.13 -7.41
CA GLY A 187 -13.38 0.21 -7.77
C GLY A 187 -14.10 1.44 -7.19
N ARG A 188 -15.20 1.85 -7.84
CA ARG A 188 -16.01 3.02 -7.45
C ARG A 188 -16.57 2.92 -6.02
N GLN A 189 -16.97 1.72 -5.61
CA GLN A 189 -17.46 1.48 -4.25
C GLN A 189 -16.35 1.65 -3.18
N MET A 190 -15.08 1.52 -3.59
CA MET A 190 -13.91 1.60 -2.71
C MET A 190 -13.26 2.97 -2.71
N GLU A 191 -13.85 3.95 -3.41
CA GLU A 191 -13.35 5.32 -3.46
C GLU A 191 -13.17 5.96 -2.07
N PRO A 192 -14.06 5.77 -1.07
CA PRO A 192 -13.85 6.33 0.27
C PRO A 192 -12.59 5.78 0.95
N VAL A 193 -12.38 4.46 0.90
CA VAL A 193 -11.20 3.80 1.48
C VAL A 193 -9.94 4.22 0.73
N ARG A 194 -10.00 4.23 -0.60
CA ARG A 194 -8.89 4.66 -1.45
C ARG A 194 -8.45 6.08 -1.12
N LYS A 195 -9.39 7.02 -0.98
CA LYS A 195 -9.08 8.42 -0.61
C LYS A 195 -8.35 8.54 0.72
N ILE A 196 -8.72 7.73 1.71
CA ILE A 196 -8.02 7.70 3.00
C ILE A 196 -6.58 7.18 2.83
N VAL A 197 -6.41 6.08 2.09
CA VAL A 197 -5.10 5.50 1.79
C VAL A 197 -4.21 6.47 1.00
N GLU A 198 -4.77 7.13 -0.02
CA GLU A 198 -4.10 8.17 -0.80
C GLU A 198 -3.69 9.35 0.09
N GLY A 199 -4.58 9.83 0.96
CA GLY A 199 -4.26 10.90 1.92
C GLY A 199 -3.13 10.53 2.89
N LEU A 200 -3.10 9.30 3.39
CA LEU A 200 -2.00 8.79 4.23
C LEU A 200 -0.67 8.72 3.47
N CYS A 201 -0.71 8.30 2.20
CA CYS A 201 0.45 8.31 1.31
C CYS A 201 0.96 9.74 1.05
N GLU A 202 0.05 10.70 0.85
CA GLU A 202 0.38 12.11 0.68
C GLU A 202 1.06 12.69 1.93
N ILE A 203 0.59 12.35 3.14
CA ILE A 203 1.23 12.76 4.39
C ILE A 203 2.66 12.22 4.48
N CYS A 204 2.90 10.96 4.09
CA CYS A 204 4.24 10.39 4.03
C CYS A 204 5.15 11.12 3.01
N GLY A 205 4.60 11.54 1.87
CA GLY A 205 5.30 12.37 0.89
C GLY A 205 5.55 13.80 1.36
N GLU A 206 4.64 14.40 2.14
CA GLU A 206 4.84 15.69 2.81
C GLU A 206 5.98 15.61 3.81
N PHE A 207 6.01 14.55 4.61
CA PHE A 207 7.07 14.30 5.58
C PHE A 207 8.44 14.17 4.92
N GLU A 208 8.55 13.41 3.82
CA GLU A 208 9.81 13.32 3.06
C GLU A 208 10.28 14.68 2.57
N ARG A 209 9.38 15.51 2.03
CA ARG A 209 9.72 16.87 1.59
C ARG A 209 10.20 17.75 2.74
N VAL A 210 9.53 17.74 3.89
CA VAL A 210 9.93 18.52 5.07
C VAL A 210 11.32 18.11 5.54
N VAL A 211 11.59 16.80 5.64
CA VAL A 211 12.90 16.29 6.04
C VAL A 211 13.98 16.76 5.07
N ARG A 212 13.75 16.62 3.75
CA ARG A 212 14.74 16.95 2.73
C ARG A 212 15.02 18.45 2.63
N VAL A 213 14.00 19.30 2.77
CA VAL A 213 14.18 20.76 2.80
C VAL A 213 15.00 21.17 4.02
N ARG A 214 14.70 20.64 5.21
CA ARG A 214 15.47 20.94 6.44
C ARG A 214 16.88 20.35 6.42
N CYS A 215 17.11 19.26 5.70
CA CYS A 215 18.46 18.70 5.47
C CYS A 215 19.26 19.45 4.40
N GLY A 216 18.70 20.49 3.75
CA GLY A 216 19.35 21.20 2.66
C GLY A 216 19.40 20.43 1.33
N GLU A 217 18.70 19.29 1.22
CA GLU A 217 18.66 18.47 0.00
C GLU A 217 17.68 19.02 -1.06
N LEU A 218 16.79 19.94 -0.66
CA LEU A 218 15.83 20.61 -1.52
C LEU A 218 15.78 22.12 -1.20
N PRO A 219 15.56 22.98 -2.21
CA PRO A 219 15.39 24.41 -1.98
C PRO A 219 14.16 24.69 -1.11
N LYS A 220 14.23 25.72 -0.26
CA LYS A 220 13.14 26.10 0.68
C LYS A 220 11.81 26.41 -0.02
N GLY A 221 11.85 26.83 -1.28
CA GLY A 221 10.65 27.01 -2.13
C GLY A 221 9.94 25.72 -2.57
N GLY A 222 10.48 24.54 -2.23
CA GLY A 222 9.86 23.25 -2.51
C GLY A 222 8.72 22.86 -1.56
N LEU A 223 8.54 23.60 -0.45
CA LEU A 223 7.37 23.45 0.41
C LEU A 223 6.18 24.15 -0.24
N ARG A 224 5.08 23.42 -0.46
CA ARG A 224 3.83 24.03 -0.94
C ARG A 224 3.39 25.06 0.08
N SER A 225 3.03 26.26 -0.36
CA SER A 225 2.70 27.43 0.47
C SER A 225 1.47 27.29 1.41
N GLY A 226 0.99 26.06 1.64
CA GLY A 226 -0.07 25.69 2.57
C GLY A 226 0.25 24.47 3.46
N THR A 227 1.47 23.90 3.41
CA THR A 227 1.91 22.92 4.42
C THR A 227 2.31 23.66 5.70
N GLY A 228 1.32 24.26 6.36
CA GLY A 228 1.51 25.10 7.55
C GLY A 228 1.74 24.33 8.85
N GLY A 229 1.95 23.01 8.79
CA GLY A 229 2.14 22.18 9.96
C GLY A 229 3.56 21.65 10.09
N GLY A 230 4.11 21.68 11.30
CA GLY A 230 5.38 21.03 11.62
C GLY A 230 5.28 19.52 11.49
N VAL A 231 6.38 18.80 11.75
CA VAL A 231 6.37 17.32 11.72
C VAL A 231 5.40 16.73 12.75
N GLY A 232 5.17 17.45 13.85
CA GLY A 232 4.12 17.14 14.83
C GLY A 232 2.72 17.05 14.21
N ASP A 233 2.33 18.04 13.40
CA ASP A 233 1.01 18.10 12.78
C ASP A 233 0.82 17.02 11.71
N LEU A 234 1.88 16.73 10.94
CA LEU A 234 1.87 15.61 10.00
C LEU A 234 1.68 14.27 10.73
N CYS A 235 2.35 14.08 11.86
CA CYS A 235 2.17 12.89 12.69
C CYS A 235 0.73 12.80 13.22
N ALA A 236 0.17 13.89 13.73
CA ALA A 236 -1.19 13.89 14.26
C ALA A 236 -2.23 13.59 13.17
N ARG A 237 -2.11 14.22 11.98
CA ARG A 237 -2.96 13.94 10.81
C ARG A 237 -2.86 12.49 10.37
N PHE A 238 -1.65 11.91 10.38
CA PHE A 238 -1.45 10.51 10.03
C PHE A 238 -2.15 9.57 11.03
N GLU A 239 -1.98 9.83 12.33
CA GLU A 239 -2.63 9.03 13.39
C GLU A 239 -4.16 9.10 13.29
N GLN A 240 -4.72 10.29 13.03
CA GLN A 240 -6.15 10.46 12.80
C GLN A 240 -6.62 9.70 11.55
N GLY A 241 -5.87 9.79 10.45
CA GLY A 241 -6.18 9.09 9.21
C GLY A 241 -6.14 7.56 9.37
N MET A 242 -5.18 7.03 10.11
CA MET A 242 -5.11 5.60 10.44
C MET A 242 -6.30 5.16 11.30
N GLY A 243 -6.67 5.95 12.31
CA GLY A 243 -7.85 5.67 13.14
C GLY A 243 -9.14 5.67 12.31
N MET A 244 -9.28 6.60 11.37
CA MET A 244 -10.41 6.62 10.44
C MET A 244 -10.42 5.41 9.50
N LEU A 245 -9.26 5.04 8.95
CA LEU A 245 -9.12 3.87 8.08
C LEU A 245 -9.59 2.60 8.79
N VAL A 246 -9.09 2.33 10.00
CA VAL A 246 -9.47 1.14 10.76
C VAL A 246 -10.96 1.12 11.08
N LYS A 247 -11.55 2.25 11.50
CA LYS A 247 -13.00 2.36 11.73
C LYS A 247 -13.81 2.06 10.47
N VAL A 248 -13.38 2.55 9.31
CA VAL A 248 -14.04 2.27 8.03
C VAL A 248 -13.91 0.79 7.66
N LEU A 249 -12.75 0.17 7.86
CA LEU A 249 -12.55 -1.26 7.57
C LEU A 249 -13.42 -2.15 8.45
N VAL A 250 -13.53 -1.86 9.75
CA VAL A 250 -14.46 -2.57 10.65
C VAL A 250 -15.90 -2.41 10.19
N GLY A 251 -16.33 -1.19 9.87
CA GLY A 251 -17.69 -0.95 9.38
C GLY A 251 -17.99 -1.60 8.02
N LEU A 252 -16.98 -1.83 7.19
CA LEU A 252 -17.13 -2.57 5.94
C LEU A 252 -17.19 -4.09 6.18
N GLU A 253 -16.40 -4.61 7.11
CA GLU A 253 -16.43 -6.02 7.52
C GLU A 253 -17.79 -6.40 8.12
N GLU A 254 -18.35 -5.56 8.99
CA GLU A 254 -19.67 -5.78 9.61
C GLU A 254 -20.84 -5.73 8.61
N ARG A 255 -20.68 -4.95 7.53
CA ARG A 255 -21.70 -4.77 6.49
C ARG A 255 -21.58 -5.75 5.35
N ASP A 256 -20.50 -6.52 5.28
CA ASP A 256 -20.28 -7.43 4.17
C ASP A 256 -21.20 -8.66 4.30
N GLU A 257 -22.41 -8.55 3.76
CA GLU A 257 -23.40 -9.64 3.70
C GLU A 257 -22.87 -10.88 2.97
N GLN A 258 -21.81 -10.72 2.16
CA GLN A 258 -21.19 -11.80 1.39
C GLN A 258 -20.13 -12.55 2.20
N GLY A 259 -19.80 -12.09 3.42
CA GLY A 259 -18.81 -12.72 4.28
C GLY A 259 -17.40 -12.73 3.69
N ASN A 260 -17.03 -11.77 2.83
CA ASN A 260 -15.67 -11.76 2.29
C ASN A 260 -14.70 -11.32 3.39
N GLU A 261 -13.83 -12.24 3.81
CA GLU A 261 -12.76 -12.00 4.78
C GLU A 261 -11.72 -10.94 4.32
N CYS A 262 -11.89 -10.35 3.13
CA CYS A 262 -10.96 -9.38 2.55
C CYS A 262 -10.76 -8.13 3.42
N TRP A 263 -11.82 -7.62 4.07
CA TRP A 263 -11.72 -6.45 4.94
C TRP A 263 -10.98 -6.75 6.25
N GLY A 264 -11.25 -7.92 6.84
CA GLY A 264 -10.50 -8.43 7.99
C GLY A 264 -9.02 -8.60 7.66
N LYS A 265 -8.71 -9.24 6.53
CA LYS A 265 -7.32 -9.38 6.04
C LYS A 265 -6.64 -8.03 5.82
N MET A 266 -7.33 -7.05 5.24
CA MET A 266 -6.78 -5.70 5.07
C MET A 266 -6.53 -5.01 6.41
N ARG A 267 -7.50 -5.07 7.34
CA ARG A 267 -7.37 -4.54 8.70
C ARG A 267 -6.17 -5.17 9.39
N ASP A 268 -6.05 -6.49 9.36
CA ASP A 268 -4.97 -7.21 10.02
C ASP A 268 -3.61 -6.92 9.37
N ALA A 269 -3.58 -6.66 8.07
CA ALA A 269 -2.36 -6.23 7.40
C ALA A 269 -1.90 -4.82 7.85
N VAL A 270 -2.82 -3.88 8.11
CA VAL A 270 -2.48 -2.49 8.50
C VAL A 270 -2.42 -2.27 10.01
N ASP A 271 -3.13 -3.08 10.79
CA ASP A 271 -3.26 -3.01 12.25
C ASP A 271 -3.18 -4.39 12.92
N GLY A 272 -2.30 -5.28 12.46
CA GLY A 272 -2.22 -6.67 12.95
C GLY A 272 -1.94 -6.86 14.45
N ASN A 273 -1.59 -5.78 15.16
CA ASN A 273 -1.45 -5.81 16.62
C ASN A 273 -2.64 -5.15 17.35
N GLY A 274 -3.68 -4.69 16.65
CA GLY A 274 -4.81 -3.91 17.18
C GLY A 274 -4.38 -2.59 17.83
N PHE A 275 -3.26 -2.02 17.41
CA PHE A 275 -2.72 -0.81 18.03
C PHE A 275 -3.63 0.39 17.76
N TRP A 276 -4.07 0.56 16.52
CA TRP A 276 -4.92 1.68 16.11
C TRP A 276 -6.34 1.51 16.61
N GLU A 277 -6.84 0.29 16.64
CA GLU A 277 -8.13 -0.03 17.27
C GLU A 277 -8.14 0.37 18.75
N ARG A 278 -7.18 -0.12 19.55
CA ARG A 278 -7.08 0.24 20.97
C ARG A 278 -6.92 1.74 21.21
N ARG A 279 -6.18 2.42 20.33
CA ARG A 279 -5.92 3.86 20.44
C ARG A 279 -7.11 4.70 19.99
N GLY A 280 -7.88 4.23 19.02
CA GLY A 280 -9.08 4.90 18.48
C GLY A 280 -10.31 4.79 19.38
N VAL A 281 -10.33 3.82 20.31
CA VAL A 281 -11.34 3.70 21.37
C VAL A 281 -11.16 4.77 22.46
N SER A 282 -9.98 5.36 22.61
CA SER A 282 -9.69 6.35 23.68
C SER A 282 -9.90 7.82 23.30
N VAL A 283 -10.33 8.13 22.08
CA VAL A 283 -10.48 9.53 21.56
C VAL A 283 -11.94 9.85 21.22
N LEU A 284 -12.88 9.21 21.91
CA LEU A 284 -14.31 9.58 21.97
C LEU A 284 -14.70 9.72 23.44
#